data_AF-C5M0L2-F1
#
_entry.id   AF-C5M0L2-F1
#
_cell.length_a   1.000
_cell.length_b   1.000
_cell.length_c   1.000
_cell.angle_alpha   90.00
_cell.angle_beta   90.00
_cell.angle_gamma   90.00
#
_symmetry.space_group_name_H-M   'P 1'
#
loop_
_entity.id
_entity.type
_entity.pdbx_description
1 polymer ?
#
loop_
_entity_poly.entity_id
_entity_poly.type
_entity_poly.pdbx_seq_one_letter_code
_entity_poly.pdbx_strand_id
1 'polypeptide(L)'
;MGLPQATIPGSCPFGATSSVTSFLRTGEFHCHVIRSLGLVNALSYLDDFFPIEVPQLSASALTLVEFVMELLTGARIKHKKDIPPSHDNVLLDLRVNLEHGQCIVSLTQDRRAKLICDLLDVKSGAL
;
A
#
# COMPACT_ATOMS: atom_id res chain seq x y z
N MET A 1 24.77 -14.79 26.01
CA MET A 1 24.98 -14.80 24.55
C MET A 1 24.04 -13.77 23.96
N GLY A 2 24.56 -12.62 23.54
CA GLY A 2 23.73 -11.57 22.93
C GLY A 2 23.31 -12.00 21.52
N LEU A 3 22.03 -11.87 21.20
CA LEU A 3 21.53 -12.07 19.85
C LEU A 3 22.20 -11.04 18.92
N PRO A 4 22.61 -11.42 17.70
CA PRO A 4 23.14 -10.46 16.73
C PRO A 4 22.04 -9.44 16.40
N GLN A 5 22.25 -8.18 16.79
CA GLN A 5 21.46 -7.06 16.29
C GLN A 5 21.81 -6.87 14.83
N ALA A 6 20.86 -7.12 13.93
CA ALA A 6 20.96 -6.68 12.56
C ALA A 6 20.90 -5.15 12.54
N THR A 7 22.05 -4.50 12.38
CA THR A 7 22.12 -3.05 12.17
C THR A 7 21.56 -2.78 10.77
N ILE A 8 20.31 -2.34 10.68
CA ILE A 8 19.77 -1.78 9.44
C ILE A 8 20.58 -0.51 9.16
N PRO A 9 21.26 -0.40 8.00
CA PRO A 9 22.03 0.79 7.65
C PRO A 9 21.16 2.03 7.76
N GLY A 10 21.76 3.11 8.29
CA GLY A 10 21.10 4.36 8.61
C GLY A 10 20.18 4.88 7.50
N SER A 11 19.09 5.50 7.95
CA SER A 11 18.05 6.20 7.20
C SER A 11 18.44 6.54 5.76
N CYS A 12 17.65 6.03 4.81
CA CYS A 12 17.76 6.41 3.41
C CYS A 12 17.64 7.94 3.26
N PRO A 13 18.58 8.63 2.58
CA PRO A 13 18.51 10.06 2.41
C PRO A 13 17.27 10.44 1.58
N PHE A 14 16.49 11.39 2.09
CA PHE A 14 15.36 11.97 1.36
C PHE A 14 15.88 12.65 0.08
N GLY A 15 15.27 12.34 -1.06
CA GLY A 15 15.61 12.95 -2.36
C GLY A 15 16.62 12.20 -3.22
N ALA A 16 17.19 11.07 -2.74
CA ALA A 16 17.99 10.20 -3.59
C ALA A 16 17.09 9.24 -4.41
N THR A 17 17.26 9.11 -5.71
CA THR A 17 16.46 8.16 -6.53
C THR A 17 16.62 6.71 -6.06
N SER A 18 17.80 6.36 -5.53
CA SER A 18 18.09 5.06 -4.93
C SER A 18 17.32 4.80 -3.63
N SER A 19 16.96 5.85 -2.87
CA SER A 19 16.17 5.67 -1.65
C SER A 19 14.73 5.29 -1.96
N VAL A 20 14.11 5.89 -2.97
CA VAL A 20 12.77 5.50 -3.45
C VAL A 20 12.75 4.04 -3.90
N THR A 21 13.73 3.63 -4.70
CA THR A 21 13.79 2.25 -5.21
C THR A 21 14.00 1.23 -4.09
N SER A 22 14.89 1.54 -3.14
CA SER A 22 15.16 0.65 -2.00
C SER A 22 13.97 0.55 -1.05
N PHE A 23 13.25 1.67 -0.87
CA PHE A 23 12.04 1.72 -0.08
C PHE A 23 10.92 0.88 -0.70
N LEU A 24 10.67 1.04 -2.02
CA LEU A 24 9.66 0.26 -2.73
C LEU A 24 9.94 -1.24 -2.70
N ARG A 25 11.19 -1.67 -2.89
CA ARG A 25 11.58 -3.09 -2.81
C ARG A 25 11.34 -3.66 -1.42
N THR A 26 11.67 -2.88 -0.40
CA THR A 26 11.41 -3.23 0.98
C THR A 26 9.90 -3.36 1.22
N GLY A 27 9.09 -2.41 0.72
CA GLY A 27 7.63 -2.48 0.81
C GLY A 27 7.02 -3.71 0.12
N GLU A 28 7.47 -4.04 -1.08
CA GLU A 28 7.03 -5.25 -1.80
C GLU A 28 7.38 -6.53 -1.05
N PHE A 29 8.56 -6.59 -0.41
CA PHE A 29 8.93 -7.72 0.44
C PHE A 29 7.97 -7.88 1.62
N HIS A 30 7.59 -6.79 2.30
CA HIS A 30 6.57 -6.84 3.37
C HIS A 30 5.24 -7.36 2.84
N CYS A 31 4.75 -6.80 1.73
CA CYS A 31 3.51 -7.24 1.13
C CYS A 31 3.55 -8.71 0.74
N HIS A 32 4.68 -9.21 0.23
CA HIS A 32 4.85 -10.62 -0.08
C HIS A 32 4.76 -11.51 1.16
N VAL A 33 5.40 -11.13 2.27
CA VAL A 33 5.32 -11.86 3.54
C VAL A 33 3.87 -11.87 4.08
N ILE A 34 3.20 -10.71 4.07
CA ILE A 34 1.81 -10.56 4.54
C ILE A 34 0.86 -11.41 3.70
N ARG A 35 0.97 -11.37 2.36
CA ARG A 35 0.16 -12.17 1.45
C ARG A 35 0.41 -13.67 1.62
N SER A 36 1.68 -14.07 1.75
CA SER A 36 2.05 -15.49 1.77
C SER A 36 1.77 -16.18 3.11
N LEU A 37 2.01 -15.48 4.23
CA LEU A 37 1.82 -16.04 5.58
C LEU A 37 0.44 -15.73 6.15
N GLY A 38 -0.08 -14.53 5.85
CA GLY A 38 -1.35 -14.05 6.39
C GLY A 38 -2.56 -14.31 5.52
N LEU A 39 -2.36 -14.66 4.24
CA LEU A 39 -3.41 -14.70 3.22
C LEU A 39 -4.22 -13.38 3.12
N VAL A 40 -3.61 -12.26 3.52
CA VAL A 40 -4.21 -10.93 3.48
C VAL A 40 -3.87 -10.28 2.14
N ASN A 41 -4.88 -9.72 1.48
CA ASN A 41 -4.66 -8.91 0.29
C ASN A 41 -4.04 -7.57 0.69
N ALA A 42 -2.71 -7.50 0.69
CA ALA A 42 -1.99 -6.25 0.94
C ALA A 42 -1.66 -5.54 -0.38
N LEU A 43 -1.69 -4.20 -0.40
CA LEU A 43 -1.08 -3.37 -1.43
C LEU A 43 -0.06 -2.43 -0.78
N SER A 44 1.07 -2.20 -1.46
CA SER A 44 2.07 -1.19 -1.07
C SER A 44 2.18 -0.12 -2.16
N TYR A 45 2.16 1.14 -1.75
CA TYR A 45 2.56 2.25 -2.59
C TYR A 45 3.31 3.29 -1.78
N LEU A 46 4.62 3.39 -2.02
CA LEU A 46 5.51 4.15 -1.15
C LEU A 46 5.21 3.79 0.32
N ASP A 47 5.04 4.79 1.19
CA ASP A 47 4.83 4.63 2.63
C ASP A 47 3.43 4.11 3.00
N ASP A 48 2.52 4.01 2.03
CA ASP A 48 1.15 3.60 2.29
C ASP A 48 0.97 2.08 2.10
N PHE A 49 0.54 1.43 3.18
CA PHE A 49 0.22 -0.01 3.22
C PHE A 49 -1.26 -0.20 3.48
N PHE A 50 -1.89 -1.06 2.68
CA PHE A 50 -3.32 -1.24 2.73
C PHE A 50 -3.67 -2.73 2.78
N PRO A 51 -4.07 -3.27 3.96
CA PRO A 51 -4.77 -4.54 4.00
C PRO A 51 -6.19 -4.32 3.48
N ILE A 52 -6.53 -4.96 2.37
CA ILE A 52 -7.87 -4.99 1.79
C ILE A 52 -8.52 -6.27 2.27
N GLU A 53 -9.40 -6.17 3.25
CA GLU A 53 -9.95 -7.33 3.94
C GLU A 53 -11.43 -7.14 4.28
N VAL A 54 -12.15 -8.26 4.46
CA VAL A 54 -13.53 -8.21 4.97
C VAL A 54 -13.56 -7.61 6.38
N PRO A 55 -14.58 -6.82 6.75
CA PRO A 55 -14.61 -6.11 8.03
C PRO A 55 -14.36 -6.98 9.26
N GLN A 56 -14.78 -8.25 9.24
CA GLN A 56 -14.62 -9.21 10.34
C GLN A 56 -13.16 -9.60 10.60
N LEU A 57 -12.31 -9.62 9.57
CA LEU A 57 -10.90 -10.04 9.65
C LEU A 57 -9.93 -8.86 9.66
N SER A 58 -10.45 -7.66 9.47
CA SER A 58 -9.68 -6.45 9.27
C SER A 58 -8.78 -6.07 10.46
N ALA A 59 -9.26 -6.23 11.68
CA ALA A 59 -8.46 -5.95 12.88
C ALA A 59 -7.26 -6.89 12.98
N SER A 60 -7.46 -8.19 12.76
CA SER A 60 -6.37 -9.17 12.74
C SER A 60 -5.41 -8.95 11.57
N ALA A 61 -5.91 -8.55 10.41
CA ALA A 61 -5.07 -8.21 9.25
C ALA A 61 -4.19 -6.99 9.55
N LEU A 62 -4.74 -5.95 10.16
CA LEU A 62 -3.99 -4.78 10.60
C LEU A 62 -2.90 -5.14 11.62
N THR A 63 -3.25 -5.92 12.66
CA THR A 63 -2.26 -6.38 13.65
C THR A 63 -1.14 -7.19 13.02
N LEU A 64 -1.43 -8.03 12.03
CA LEU A 64 -0.40 -8.77 11.29
C LEU A 64 0.50 -7.83 10.51
N VAL A 65 -0.06 -6.84 9.81
CA VAL A 65 0.71 -5.82 9.07
C VAL A 65 1.63 -5.06 10.01
N GLU A 66 1.10 -4.59 11.16
CA GLU A 66 1.87 -3.90 12.21
C GLU A 66 3.03 -4.76 12.70
N PHE A 67 2.75 -6.03 13.03
CA PHE A 67 3.75 -6.96 13.52
C PHE A 67 4.86 -7.20 12.48
N VAL A 68 4.50 -7.44 11.22
CA VAL A 68 5.47 -7.69 10.14
C VAL A 68 6.33 -6.45 9.88
N MET A 69 5.73 -5.25 9.90
CA MET A 69 6.44 -3.98 9.71
C MET A 69 7.41 -3.70 10.87
N GLU A 70 6.97 -3.86 12.12
CA GLU A 70 7.82 -3.67 13.30
C GLU A 70 8.96 -4.69 13.33
N LEU A 71 8.69 -5.96 13.01
CA LEU A 71 9.69 -7.02 13.01
C LEU A 71 10.77 -6.82 11.95
N LEU A 72 10.38 -6.43 10.73
CA LEU A 72 11.31 -6.36 9.59
C LEU A 72 12.04 -5.02 9.46
N THR A 73 11.45 -3.92 9.93
CA THR A 73 12.04 -2.57 9.79
C THR A 73 12.17 -1.79 11.08
N GLY A 74 11.53 -2.23 12.16
CA GLY A 74 11.37 -1.42 13.38
C GLY A 74 10.46 -0.20 13.19
N ALA A 75 9.79 -0.07 12.03
CA ALA A 75 8.90 1.05 11.75
C ALA A 75 7.57 0.87 12.48
N ARG A 76 7.09 1.95 13.09
CA ARG A 76 5.76 2.00 13.74
C ARG A 76 4.77 2.72 12.84
N ILE A 77 3.61 2.11 12.63
CA ILE A 77 2.52 2.69 11.85
C ILE A 77 1.96 3.90 12.61
N LYS A 78 1.77 5.01 11.90
CA LYS A 78 1.14 6.21 12.47
C LYS A 78 -0.37 6.12 12.27
N HIS A 79 -1.11 5.81 13.33
CA HIS A 79 -2.57 5.67 13.33
C HIS A 79 -3.38 6.93 12.96
N LYS A 80 -2.73 8.06 12.63
CA LYS A 80 -3.40 9.33 12.32
C LYS A 80 -4.15 9.31 10.97
N LYS A 81 -3.88 8.34 10.11
CA LYS A 81 -4.48 8.21 8.77
C LYS A 81 -5.18 6.87 8.56
N ASP A 82 -5.45 6.13 9.62
CA ASP A 82 -6.05 4.80 9.49
C ASP A 82 -7.44 4.95 8.88
N ILE A 83 -7.60 4.42 7.67
CA ILE A 83 -8.90 4.31 7.02
C ILE A 83 -9.55 3.09 7.64
N PRO A 84 -10.76 3.23 8.22
CA PRO A 84 -11.46 2.10 8.79
C PRO A 84 -11.68 1.03 7.72
N PRO A 85 -11.58 -0.26 8.07
CA PRO A 85 -11.74 -1.34 7.13
C PRO A 85 -13.12 -1.29 6.46
N SER A 86 -13.12 -1.08 5.15
CA SER A 86 -14.31 -1.08 4.31
C SER A 86 -14.15 -2.09 3.18
N HIS A 87 -15.25 -2.67 2.73
CA HIS A 87 -15.28 -3.45 1.49
C HIS A 87 -15.13 -2.57 0.25
N ASP A 88 -15.17 -1.24 0.42
CA ASP A 88 -15.03 -0.24 -0.62
C ASP A 88 -14.15 0.91 -0.09
N ASN A 89 -12.93 1.04 -0.63
CA ASN A 89 -11.97 2.07 -0.25
C ASN A 89 -11.48 2.83 -1.47
N VAL A 90 -11.20 4.12 -1.27
CA VAL A 90 -10.48 4.93 -2.27
C VAL A 90 -9.02 5.02 -1.83
N LEU A 91 -8.13 4.45 -2.65
CA LEU A 91 -6.69 4.37 -2.44
C LEU A 91 -6.01 4.99 -3.66
N LEU A 92 -5.26 6.08 -3.49
CA LEU A 92 -4.51 6.74 -4.58
C LEU A 92 -5.39 7.11 -5.79
N ASP A 93 -6.62 7.57 -5.54
CA ASP A 93 -7.66 7.82 -6.55
C ASP A 93 -8.11 6.58 -7.35
N LEU A 94 -7.80 5.38 -6.87
CA LEU A 94 -8.36 4.12 -7.30
C LEU A 94 -9.39 3.65 -6.28
N ARG A 95 -10.55 3.22 -6.75
CA ARG A 95 -11.56 2.57 -5.91
C ARG A 95 -11.27 1.07 -5.89
N VAL A 96 -11.03 0.53 -4.71
CA VAL A 96 -10.80 -0.89 -4.47
C VAL A 96 -11.99 -1.47 -3.73
N ASN A 97 -12.62 -2.47 -4.35
CA ASN A 97 -13.83 -3.10 -3.83
C ASN A 97 -13.63 -4.62 -3.70
N LEU A 98 -14.03 -5.17 -2.55
CA LEU A 98 -14.15 -6.61 -2.31
C LEU A 98 -15.60 -7.05 -2.51
N GLU A 99 -15.91 -7.57 -3.69
CA GLU A 99 -17.25 -8.01 -4.07
C GLU A 99 -17.19 -9.41 -4.68
N HIS A 100 -18.16 -10.28 -4.32
CA HIS A 100 -18.31 -11.63 -4.89
C HIS A 100 -17.03 -12.50 -4.80
N GLY A 101 -16.21 -12.31 -3.76
CA GLY A 101 -14.94 -13.04 -3.60
C GLY A 101 -13.82 -12.57 -4.54
N GLN A 102 -13.98 -11.40 -5.18
CA GLN A 102 -13.01 -10.78 -6.06
C GLN A 102 -12.54 -9.44 -5.51
N CYS A 103 -11.28 -9.10 -5.78
CA CYS A 103 -10.74 -7.76 -5.57
C CYS A 103 -10.85 -6.99 -6.89
N ILE A 104 -11.76 -6.01 -6.92
CA ILE A 104 -12.04 -5.17 -8.08
C ILE A 104 -11.34 -3.83 -7.88
N VAL A 105 -10.45 -3.48 -8.80
CA VAL A 105 -9.77 -2.18 -8.84
C VAL A 105 -10.34 -1.36 -9.99
N SER A 106 -10.84 -0.16 -9.70
CA SER A 106 -11.48 0.74 -10.67
C SER A 106 -11.03 2.19 -10.48
N LEU A 107 -11.19 3.03 -11.50
CA LEU A 107 -10.95 4.47 -11.37
C LEU A 107 -12.13 5.15 -10.68
N THR A 108 -11.87 6.17 -9.87
CA THR A 108 -12.93 7.09 -9.42
C THR A 108 -13.54 7.83 -10.61
N GLN A 109 -14.78 8.29 -10.50
CA GLN A 109 -15.44 9.03 -11.58
C GLN A 109 -14.65 10.27 -11.99
N ASP A 110 -14.10 11.00 -11.02
CA ASP A 110 -13.32 12.21 -11.27
C ASP A 110 -12.03 11.90 -12.05
N ARG A 111 -11.30 10.85 -11.64
CA ARG A 111 -10.07 10.41 -12.31
C ARG A 111 -10.37 9.92 -13.73
N ARG A 112 -11.49 9.20 -13.91
CA ARG A 112 -11.97 8.75 -15.21
C ARG A 112 -12.32 9.93 -16.12
N ALA A 113 -13.05 10.93 -15.61
CA ALA A 113 -13.41 12.12 -16.37
C ALA A 113 -12.17 12.91 -16.79
N LYS A 114 -11.22 13.11 -15.88
CA LYS A 114 -9.94 13.77 -16.17
C LYS A 114 -9.16 13.05 -17.27
N LEU A 115 -9.01 11.72 -17.15
CA LEU A 115 -8.31 10.93 -18.17
C LEU A 115 -8.97 11.03 -19.55
N ILE A 116 -10.30 11.04 -19.60
CA ILE A 116 -11.04 11.21 -20.86
C ILE A 116 -10.76 12.59 -21.47
N CYS A 117 -10.79 13.66 -20.66
CA CYS A 117 -10.46 15.01 -21.15
C CYS A 117 -9.02 15.08 -21.67
N ASP A 118 -8.05 14.60 -20.89
CA ASP A 118 -6.62 14.61 -21.28
C ASP A 118 -6.39 13.85 -22.60
N LEU A 119 -7.07 12.70 -22.78
CA LEU A 119 -6.98 11.91 -24.02
C LEU A 119 -7.65 12.59 -25.23
N LEU A 120 -8.73 13.34 -25.00
CA LEU A 120 -9.40 14.10 -26.05
C LEU A 120 -8.54 15.28 -26.51
N ASP A 121 -7.89 15.98 -25.58
CA ASP A 121 -6.98 17.11 -25.86
C ASP A 121 -5.73 16.67 -26.63
N VAL A 122 -5.17 15.51 -26.29
CA VAL A 122 -4.05 14.91 -27.07
C VAL A 122 -4.50 14.55 -28.49
N LYS A 123 -5.72 14.04 -28.65
CA LYS A 123 -6.26 13.65 -29.97
C LYS A 123 -6.58 14.86 -30.85
N SER A 124 -6.96 15.99 -30.27
CA SER A 124 -7.25 17.23 -30.99
C SER A 124 -5.98 18.04 -31.33
N GLY A 125 -4.79 17.59 -30.90
CA GLY A 125 -3.51 18.21 -31.27
C GLY A 125 -3.27 19.57 -30.62
N ALA A 126 -3.96 19.88 -29.51
CA ALA A 126 -3.74 21.08 -28.72
C ALA A 126 -2.54 20.88 -27.78
N LEU A 127 -1.33 20.93 -28.35
CA LEU A 127 -0.07 21.10 -27.62
C LEU A 127 0.72 22.27 -28.22
#